data_AF-A0AAJ3F495-F1
#
_entry.id   AF-A0AAJ3F495-F1
#
_cell.length_a   1.000
_cell.length_b   1.000
_cell.length_c   1.000
_cell.angle_alpha   90.00
_cell.angle_beta   90.00
_cell.angle_gamma   90.00
#
_symmetry.space_group_name_H-M   'P 1'
#
loop_
_entity.id
_entity.type
_entity.pdbx_description
1 polymer ?
#
loop_
_entity_poly.entity_id
_entity_poly.type
_entity_poly.pdbx_seq_one_letter_code
_entity_poly.pdbx_strand_id
1 'polypeptide(L)' 'EAGFTPADTRAVEEAVDEAIAESTDMIKERGMGAMGPLMGVVMQKLGGSADGKTVSEALRRKLSELDD' A
#
# COMPACT_ATOMS: atom_id res chain seq x y z
N GLU A 1 9.20 4.51 -26.44
CA GLU A 1 7.97 4.60 -25.62
C GLU A 1 8.38 4.99 -24.22
N ALA A 2 8.10 6.22 -23.79
CA ALA A 2 8.39 6.65 -22.44
C ALA A 2 7.20 6.23 -21.57
N GLY A 3 7.37 5.15 -20.81
CA GLY A 3 6.43 4.78 -19.75
C GLY A 3 6.41 5.88 -18.71
N PHE A 4 5.48 6.82 -18.86
CA PHE A 4 5.22 7.85 -17.87
C PHE A 4 4.41 7.19 -16.75
N THR A 5 5.10 6.54 -15.83
CA THR A 5 4.51 6.23 -14.53
C THR A 5 4.36 7.57 -13.81
N PRO A 6 3.14 8.01 -13.47
CA PRO A 6 2.94 9.25 -12.73
C PRO A 6 3.80 9.20 -11.45
N ALA A 7 4.42 10.31 -11.07
CA ALA A 7 5.18 10.40 -9.83
C ALA A 7 4.35 9.94 -8.62
N ASP A 8 3.03 10.14 -8.68
CA ASP A 8 2.06 9.68 -7.69
C ASP A 8 2.01 8.15 -7.55
N THR A 9 2.09 7.40 -8.64
CA THR A 9 2.03 5.92 -8.59
C THR A 9 3.29 5.35 -7.92
N ARG A 10 4.46 5.90 -8.21
CA ARG A 10 5.70 5.46 -7.55
C ARG A 10 5.70 5.78 -6.06
N ALA A 11 5.27 6.99 -5.69
CA ALA A 11 5.16 7.38 -4.29
C ALA A 11 4.18 6.48 -3.53
N VAL A 12 3.05 6.12 -4.15
CA VAL A 12 2.10 5.16 -3.57
C VAL A 12 2.75 3.79 -3.38
N GLU A 13 3.43 3.24 -4.39
CA GLU A 13 4.10 1.93 -4.26
C GLU A 13 5.15 1.92 -3.16
N GLU A 14 5.99 2.97 -3.08
CA GLU A 14 7.02 3.10 -2.02
C GLU A 14 6.38 3.19 -0.62
N ALA A 15 5.33 3.99 -0.47
CA ALA A 15 4.62 4.10 0.82
C ALA A 15 3.91 2.80 1.22
N VAL A 16 3.39 2.04 0.24
CA VAL A 16 2.79 0.72 0.48
C VAL A 16 3.83 -0.28 0.93
N ASP A 17 4.97 -0.34 0.26
CA ASP A 17 6.06 -1.27 0.60
C ASP A 17 6.60 -0.99 2.02
N GLU A 18 6.78 0.29 2.37
CA GLU A 18 7.14 0.67 3.74
C GLU A 18 6.08 0.26 4.77
N ALA A 19 4.80 0.52 4.49
CA ALA A 19 3.72 0.18 5.42
C ALA A 19 3.61 -1.33 5.67
N ILE A 20 3.82 -2.14 4.62
CA ILE A 20 3.84 -3.60 4.72
C ILE A 20 5.04 -4.06 5.55
N ALA A 21 6.23 -3.54 5.27
CA ALA A 21 7.44 -3.89 6.02
C ALA A 21 7.30 -3.59 7.51
N GLU A 22 6.76 -2.41 7.85
CA GLU A 22 6.51 -1.97 9.23
C GLU A 22 5.39 -2.77 9.94
N SER A 23 4.45 -3.35 9.18
CA SER A 23 3.27 -4.03 9.71
C SER A 23 3.26 -5.54 9.48
N THR A 24 4.43 -6.14 9.21
CA THR A 24 4.55 -7.57 8.86
C THR A 24 3.84 -8.50 9.87
N ASP A 25 3.97 -8.23 11.17
CA ASP A 25 3.34 -9.06 12.21
C ASP A 25 1.80 -8.95 12.19
N MET A 26 1.28 -7.75 11.92
CA MET A 26 -0.16 -7.53 11.75
C MET A 26 -0.70 -8.26 10.52
N ILE A 27 0.06 -8.26 9.42
CA ILE A 27 -0.30 -8.96 8.19
C ILE A 27 -0.30 -10.46 8.43
N LYS A 28 0.70 -11.01 9.12
CA LYS A 28 0.72 -12.45 9.47
C LYS A 28 -0.46 -12.87 10.35
N GLU A 29 -0.90 -12.00 11.27
CA GLU A 29 -2.02 -12.29 12.17
C GLU A 29 -3.39 -12.14 11.48
N ARG A 30 -3.54 -11.15 10.59
CA ARG A 30 -4.85 -10.72 10.06
C ARG A 30 -5.04 -10.97 8.56
N GLY A 31 -3.97 -11.29 7.82
CA GLY A 31 -3.94 -11.36 6.36
C GLY A 31 -4.57 -10.12 5.72
N MET A 32 -5.52 -10.36 4.83
CA MET A 32 -6.35 -9.33 4.19
C MET A 32 -7.14 -8.43 5.17
N GLY A 33 -7.36 -8.86 6.42
CA GLY A 33 -7.96 -8.04 7.47
C GLY A 33 -7.08 -6.85 7.91
N ALA A 34 -5.79 -6.83 7.55
CA ALA A 34 -4.87 -5.71 7.79
C ALA A 34 -5.07 -4.53 6.82
N MET A 35 -5.88 -4.68 5.75
CA MET A 35 -6.13 -3.66 4.72
C MET A 35 -6.51 -2.29 5.30
N GLY A 36 -7.49 -2.23 6.19
CA GLY A 36 -7.98 -0.96 6.76
C GLY A 36 -6.90 -0.20 7.54
N PRO A 37 -6.25 -0.84 8.54
CA PRO A 37 -5.11 -0.25 9.24
C PRO A 37 -3.97 0.19 8.31
N LEU A 38 -3.59 -0.65 7.35
CA LEU A 38 -2.52 -0.34 6.39
C LEU A 38 -2.86 0.85 5.50
N MET A 39 -4.11 0.98 5.07
CA MET A 39 -4.56 2.14 4.31
C MET A 39 -4.36 3.43 5.12
N GLY A 40 -4.63 3.42 6.43
CA GLY A 40 -4.36 4.55 7.30
C GLY A 40 -2.88 4.93 7.37
N VAL A 41 -1.98 3.94 7.48
CA VAL A 41 -0.53 4.15 7.51
C VAL A 41 -0.03 4.74 6.19
N VAL A 42 -0.43 4.16 5.05
CA VAL A 42 -0.03 4.63 3.72
C VAL A 42 -0.54 6.05 3.46
N MET A 43 -1.81 6.32 3.79
CA MET A 43 -2.38 7.66 3.64
C MET A 43 -1.65 8.70 4.51
N GLN A 44 -1.20 8.35 5.71
CA GLN A 44 -0.37 9.25 6.54
C GLN A 44 1.00 9.51 5.91
N LYS A 45 1.68 8.48 5.40
CA LYS A 45 2.99 8.63 4.71
C LYS A 45 2.89 9.54 3.48
N LEU A 46 1.78 9.47 2.76
CA LEU A 46 1.50 10.30 1.58
C LEU A 46 0.90 11.68 1.92
N GLY A 47 0.83 12.05 3.20
CA GLY A 47 0.29 13.34 3.65
C GLY A 47 -1.21 13.53 3.34
N GLY A 48 -1.98 12.45 3.24
CA GLY A 48 -3.41 12.46 2.96
C GLY A 48 -3.80 12.92 1.56
N SER A 49 -2.83 13.09 0.66
CA SER A 49 -3.02 13.68 -0.68
C SER A 49 -3.33 12.65 -1.76
N ALA A 50 -3.14 11.36 -1.45
CA ALA A 50 -3.25 10.28 -2.41
C ALA A 50 -4.70 9.84 -2.65
N ASP A 51 -4.99 9.40 -3.87
CA ASP A 51 -6.27 8.79 -4.22
C ASP A 51 -6.44 7.45 -3.50
N GLY A 52 -7.45 7.36 -2.63
CA GLY A 52 -7.68 6.18 -1.80
C GLY A 52 -7.97 4.91 -2.60
N LYS A 53 -8.48 5.04 -3.84
CA LYS A 53 -8.67 3.90 -4.73
C LYS A 53 -7.32 3.34 -5.20
N THR A 54 -6.42 4.21 -5.66
CA THR A 54 -5.06 3.83 -6.08
C THR A 54 -4.29 3.16 -4.94
N VAL A 55 -4.38 3.71 -3.72
CA VAL A 55 -3.76 3.12 -2.52
C VAL A 55 -4.35 1.74 -2.19
N SER A 56 -5.68 1.61 -2.24
CA SER A 56 -6.37 0.35 -1.97
C SER A 56 -6.02 -0.73 -2.99
N GLU A 57 -5.94 -0.38 -4.28
CA GLU A 57 -5.55 -1.31 -5.35
C GLU A 57 -4.10 -1.79 -5.17
N ALA A 58 -3.17 -0.88 -4.85
CA ALA A 58 -1.76 -1.21 -4.60
C ALA A 58 -1.59 -2.12 -3.36
N LEU A 59 -2.24 -1.77 -2.24
CA LEU A 59 -2.23 -2.59 -1.01
C LEU A 59 -2.80 -3.97 -1.25
N ARG A 60 -3.97 -4.06 -1.90
CA ARG A 60 -4.64 -5.32 -2.19
C ARG A 60 -3.74 -6.25 -3.00
N ARG A 61 -3.09 -5.70 -4.04
CA ARG A 61 -2.18 -6.46 -4.90
C ARG A 61 -1.00 -7.01 -4.10
N LYS A 62 -0.29 -6.16 -3.36
CA LYS A 62 0.90 -6.56 -2.58
C LYS A 62 0.57 -7.55 -1.47
N LEU A 63 -0.56 -7.38 -0.78
CA LEU A 63 -1.00 -8.34 0.23
C LEU A 63 -1.37 -9.69 -0.39
N SER A 64 -2.03 -9.70 -1.54
CA SER A 64 -2.35 -10.96 -2.25
C SER A 64 -1.06 -11.69 -2.66
N GLU A 65 -0.03 -10.97 -3.11
CA GLU A 65 1.29 -11.54 -3.44
C GLU A 65 2.04 -12.12 -2.22
N LEU A 66 1.64 -11.79 -0.99
CA LEU A 66 2.21 -12.33 0.26
C LEU A 66 1.41 -13.52 0.82
N ASP A 67 0.15 -13.64 0.44
CA ASP A 67 -0.75 -14.74 0.86
C ASP A 67 -0.60 -16.00 -0.04
N ASP A 68 0.03 -15.87 -1.22
CA ASP A 68 0.39 -16.97 -2.16
C ASP A 68 1.78 -17.58 -1.87
#